data_AF-A0A7V9DBB9-F1
#
_entry.id   AF-A0A7V9DBB9-F1
#
_cell.length_a   1.000
_cell.length_b   1.000
_cell.length_c   1.000
_cell.angle_alpha   90.00
_cell.angle_beta   90.00
_cell.angle_gamma   90.00
#
_symmetry.space_group_name_H-M   'P 1'
#
loop_
_entity.id
_entity.type
_entity.pdbx_description
1 polymer ?
#
loop_
_entity_poly.entity_id
_entity_poly.type
_entity_poly.pdbx_seq_one_letter_code
_entity_poly.pdbx_strand_id
1 'polypeptide(L)'
;SEWGSKIDRRTISYLTSVVGADLRRLNSELKKLSAAAMPEGVITIELIDDLVSRSNEIPNFDLTDHLVAGRKQQALAAMKKILDDGAEPLALLGLVAYNFRRLLVVKDMMDAGAERAAVARAAGLRYSDQEVFFAAARRTEAAKLMRVVERLAQTDLAIKTSLAGGGKQGSRLQIEMLVCELASA
;
A
#
# COMPACT_ATOMS: atom_id res chain seq x y z
N SER A 1 24.17 -7.98 20.63
CA SER A 1 23.38 -6.74 20.80
C SER A 1 22.71 -6.80 22.17
N GLU A 2 22.11 -5.70 22.67
CA GLU A 2 21.30 -5.71 23.91
C GLU A 2 20.14 -6.73 23.89
N TRP A 3 19.83 -7.33 22.74
CA TRP A 3 18.67 -8.18 22.50
C TRP A 3 19.01 -9.67 22.27
N GLY A 4 20.25 -10.10 22.54
CA GLY A 4 20.66 -11.51 22.43
C GLY A 4 20.85 -12.05 21.01
N SER A 5 20.59 -11.26 19.98
CA SER A 5 20.72 -11.63 18.56
C SER A 5 21.99 -11.04 17.91
N LYS A 6 22.50 -11.72 16.88
CA LYS A 6 23.59 -11.29 16.01
C LYS A 6 23.00 -10.74 14.71
N ILE A 7 23.59 -9.65 14.23
CA ILE A 7 23.23 -9.02 12.96
C ILE A 7 24.51 -8.47 12.35
N ASP A 8 24.78 -8.79 11.08
CA ASP A 8 25.97 -8.31 10.40
C ASP A 8 25.79 -6.88 9.86
N ARG A 9 26.90 -6.23 9.49
CA ARG A 9 26.90 -4.83 9.05
C ARG A 9 26.07 -4.58 7.79
N ARG A 10 26.06 -5.52 6.83
CA ARG A 10 25.25 -5.41 5.61
C ARG A 10 23.77 -5.48 5.94
N THR A 11 23.39 -6.40 6.83
CA THR A 11 22.02 -6.59 7.30
C THR A 11 21.53 -5.40 8.14
N ILE A 12 22.40 -4.79 8.96
CA ILE A 12 22.10 -3.50 9.64
C ILE A 12 21.86 -2.39 8.61
N SER A 13 22.76 -2.22 7.63
CA SER A 13 22.59 -1.19 6.60
C SER A 13 21.29 -1.39 5.83
N TYR A 14 20.94 -2.64 5.50
CA TYR A 14 19.68 -2.98 4.88
C TYR A 14 18.48 -2.60 5.77
N LEU A 15 18.48 -3.00 7.04
CA LEU A 15 17.44 -2.64 8.01
C LEU A 15 17.25 -1.11 8.10
N THR A 16 18.33 -0.34 8.20
CA THR A 16 18.25 1.12 8.25
C THR A 16 17.67 1.71 6.97
N SER A 17 17.97 1.13 5.81
CA SER A 17 17.37 1.56 4.54
C SER A 17 15.88 1.21 4.42
N VAL A 18 15.42 0.17 5.11
CA VAL A 18 14.05 -0.33 5.12
C VAL A 18 13.17 0.46 6.10
N VAL A 19 13.70 0.78 7.28
CA VAL A 19 12.99 1.46 8.37
C VAL A 19 12.97 3.00 8.20
N GLY A 20 14.01 3.57 7.58
CA GLY A 20 14.17 5.01 7.46
C GLY A 20 14.69 5.68 8.74
N ALA A 21 14.50 6.99 8.86
CA ALA A 21 15.10 7.82 9.93
C ALA A 21 14.37 7.78 11.28
N ASP A 22 13.32 6.96 11.45
CA ASP A 22 12.57 6.85 12.71
C ASP A 22 13.25 5.87 13.69
N LEU A 23 13.98 6.43 14.65
CA LEU A 23 14.69 5.68 15.70
C LEU A 23 13.77 4.90 16.63
N ARG A 24 12.55 5.39 16.90
CA ARG A 24 11.59 4.72 17.78
C ARG A 24 11.07 3.45 17.09
N ARG A 25 10.78 3.57 15.80
CA ARG A 25 10.39 2.44 14.95
C ARG A 25 11.52 1.42 14.82
N LEU A 26 12.74 1.87 14.54
CA LEU A 26 13.91 0.98 14.43
C LEU A 26 14.05 0.11 15.68
N ASN A 27 13.88 0.70 16.87
CA ASN A 27 13.92 -0.04 18.12
C ASN A 27 12.79 -1.10 18.21
N SER A 28 11.57 -0.76 17.77
CA SER A 28 10.46 -1.73 17.78
C SER A 28 10.64 -2.89 16.79
N GLU A 29 11.20 -2.62 15.60
CA GLU A 29 11.50 -3.65 14.60
C GLU A 29 12.64 -4.56 15.06
N LEU A 30 13.69 -3.99 15.68
CA LEU A 30 14.79 -4.77 16.26
C LEU A 30 14.32 -5.74 17.34
N LYS A 31 13.36 -5.35 18.19
CA LYS A 31 12.78 -6.25 19.21
C LYS A 31 12.04 -7.42 18.57
N LYS A 32 11.20 -7.14 17.57
CA LYS A 32 10.45 -8.18 16.83
C LYS A 32 11.38 -9.15 16.11
N LEU A 33 12.35 -8.62 15.38
CA LEU A 33 13.37 -9.42 14.69
C LEU A 33 14.20 -10.27 15.64
N SER A 34 14.59 -9.72 16.80
CA SER A 34 15.37 -10.47 17.80
C SER A 34 14.57 -11.61 18.42
N ALA A 35 13.26 -11.41 18.65
CA ALA A 35 12.39 -12.49 19.12
C ALA A 35 12.18 -13.57 18.05
N ALA A 36 12.01 -13.19 16.78
CA ALA A 36 11.79 -14.12 15.68
C ALA A 36 13.06 -14.87 15.25
N ALA A 37 14.24 -14.31 15.52
CA ALA A 37 15.52 -14.94 15.21
C ALA A 37 15.88 -16.09 16.17
N MET A 38 15.08 -16.36 17.20
CA MET A 38 15.34 -17.44 18.16
C MET A 38 14.81 -18.79 17.64
N PRO A 39 15.52 -19.90 17.94
CA PRO A 39 16.68 -20.02 18.83
C PRO A 39 18.05 -19.73 18.19
N GLU A 40 18.13 -19.56 16.87
CA GLU A 40 19.39 -19.44 16.12
C GLU A 40 20.16 -18.16 16.46
N GLY A 41 19.44 -17.13 16.90
CA GLY A 41 19.98 -15.84 17.34
C GLY A 41 20.59 -15.02 16.20
N VAL A 42 20.19 -15.21 14.95
CA VAL A 42 20.72 -14.47 13.78
C VAL A 42 19.59 -13.77 13.04
N ILE A 43 19.69 -12.46 12.91
CA ILE A 43 18.80 -11.66 12.06
C ILE A 43 19.37 -11.66 10.65
N THR A 44 18.60 -12.13 9.67
CA THR A 44 18.99 -12.16 8.25
C THR A 44 18.21 -11.11 7.44
N ILE A 45 18.63 -10.89 6.18
CA ILE A 45 17.92 -10.01 5.24
C ILE A 45 16.52 -10.55 4.95
N GLU A 46 16.39 -11.87 4.80
CA GLU A 46 15.12 -12.55 4.55
C GLU A 46 14.15 -12.33 5.73
N LEU A 47 14.64 -12.45 6.97
CA LEU A 47 13.84 -12.17 8.16
C LEU A 47 13.40 -10.70 8.23
N ILE A 48 14.24 -9.77 7.76
CA ILE A 48 13.89 -8.35 7.64
C ILE A 48 12.82 -8.16 6.57
N ASP A 49 12.93 -8.80 5.42
CA ASP A 49 11.93 -8.69 4.35
C ASP A 49 10.57 -9.27 4.77
N ASP A 50 10.57 -10.35 5.54
CA ASP A 50 9.37 -11.01 6.04
C ASP A 50 8.67 -10.23 7.16
N LEU A 51 9.43 -9.62 8.07
CA LEU A 51 8.88 -9.03 9.31
C LEU A 51 8.91 -7.51 9.35
N VAL A 52 9.90 -6.88 8.71
CA VAL A 52 10.04 -5.43 8.66
C VAL A 52 9.41 -4.93 7.38
N SER A 53 8.15 -4.55 7.50
CA SER A 53 7.52 -3.76 6.46
C SER A 53 8.30 -2.46 6.25
N ARG A 54 8.79 -2.21 5.02
CA ARG A 54 9.27 -0.87 4.62
C ARG A 54 8.19 0.14 4.99
N SER A 55 8.60 1.20 5.66
CA SER A 55 7.73 2.21 6.24
C SER A 55 6.84 2.89 5.21
N ASN A 56 5.56 2.53 5.16
CA ASN A 56 4.41 3.37 5.50
C ASN A 56 3.09 2.60 5.25
N GLU A 57 2.19 2.74 6.23
CA GLU A 57 0.73 2.87 6.05
C GLU A 57 -0.09 1.65 5.57
N ILE A 58 -1.00 1.25 6.48
CA ILE A 58 -2.24 0.51 6.27
C ILE A 58 -2.07 -0.84 5.53
N PRO A 59 -2.26 -1.98 6.22
CA PRO A 59 -2.22 -3.27 5.55
C PRO A 59 -3.30 -3.37 4.47
N ASN A 60 -2.85 -4.01 3.40
CA ASN A 60 -3.56 -4.56 2.26
C ASN A 60 -4.09 -3.59 1.21
N PHE A 61 -3.63 -3.90 0.00
CA PHE A 61 -4.30 -3.66 -1.28
C PHE A 61 -5.82 -3.99 -1.26
N ASP A 62 -6.39 -4.59 -0.22
CA ASP A 62 -7.80 -4.97 -0.07
C ASP A 62 -8.80 -3.89 -0.47
N LEU A 63 -8.62 -2.63 -0.03
CA LEU A 63 -9.52 -1.56 -0.47
C LEU A 63 -9.44 -1.39 -2.00
N THR A 64 -8.23 -1.33 -2.55
CA THR A 64 -8.02 -1.24 -4.00
C THR A 64 -8.56 -2.49 -4.71
N ASP A 65 -8.37 -3.69 -4.17
CA ASP A 65 -8.87 -4.96 -4.68
C ASP A 65 -10.40 -4.94 -4.79
N HIS A 66 -11.07 -4.49 -3.73
CA HIS A 66 -12.52 -4.38 -3.67
C HIS A 66 -13.05 -3.32 -4.64
N LEU A 67 -12.37 -2.18 -4.76
CA LEU A 67 -12.70 -1.15 -5.75
C LEU A 67 -12.59 -1.71 -7.18
N VAL A 68 -11.48 -2.39 -7.51
CA VAL A 68 -11.26 -3.00 -8.82
C VAL A 68 -12.28 -4.12 -9.10
N ALA A 69 -12.66 -4.87 -8.08
CA ALA A 69 -13.62 -5.97 -8.18
C ALA A 69 -15.09 -5.53 -8.13
N GLY A 70 -15.40 -4.23 -8.05
CA GLY A 70 -16.78 -3.73 -7.94
C GLY A 70 -17.49 -4.14 -6.63
N ARG A 71 -16.73 -4.50 -5.60
CA ARG A 71 -17.23 -4.97 -4.30
C ARG A 71 -17.57 -3.81 -3.39
N LYS A 72 -18.59 -3.03 -3.77
CA LYS A 72 -18.96 -1.76 -3.12
C LYS A 72 -19.12 -1.85 -1.60
N GLN A 73 -19.83 -2.88 -1.11
CA GLN A 73 -20.07 -3.06 0.33
C GLN A 73 -18.75 -3.28 1.09
N GLN A 74 -17.89 -4.15 0.57
CA GLN A 74 -16.59 -4.44 1.15
C GLN A 74 -15.64 -3.24 1.05
N ALA A 75 -15.65 -2.52 -0.07
CA ALA A 75 -14.86 -1.30 -0.25
C ALA A 75 -15.24 -0.22 0.76
N LEU A 76 -16.54 0.04 0.96
CA LEU A 76 -17.02 0.99 1.97
C LEU A 76 -16.66 0.55 3.39
N ALA A 77 -16.80 -0.73 3.71
CA ALA A 77 -16.44 -1.27 5.02
C ALA A 77 -14.93 -1.11 5.29
N ALA A 78 -14.08 -1.44 4.30
CA ALA A 78 -12.63 -1.29 4.40
C ALA A 78 -12.21 0.18 4.56
N MET A 79 -12.75 1.08 3.72
CA MET A 79 -12.52 2.52 3.81
C MET A 79 -12.95 3.07 5.18
N LYS A 80 -14.15 2.71 5.65
CA LYS A 80 -14.66 3.14 6.96
C LYS A 80 -13.73 2.70 8.08
N LYS A 81 -13.32 1.43 8.09
CA LYS A 81 -12.38 0.90 9.07
C LYS A 81 -11.08 1.71 9.09
N ILE A 82 -10.48 1.96 7.93
CA ILE A 82 -9.23 2.72 7.81
C ILE A 82 -9.36 4.13 8.41
N LEU A 83 -10.45 4.83 8.10
CA LEU A 83 -10.69 6.18 8.61
C LEU A 83 -11.05 6.19 10.10
N ASP A 84 -11.79 5.19 10.57
CA ASP A 84 -12.17 5.03 11.98
C ASP A 84 -10.96 4.65 12.84
N ASP A 85 -9.97 3.96 12.26
CA ASP A 85 -8.65 3.67 12.86
C ASP A 85 -7.74 4.92 12.90
N GLY A 86 -8.22 6.07 12.44
CA GLY A 86 -7.55 7.36 12.57
C GLY A 86 -6.76 7.82 11.35
N ALA A 87 -6.83 7.11 10.22
CA ALA A 87 -6.19 7.57 8.99
C ALA A 87 -6.82 8.88 8.51
N GLU A 88 -5.98 9.82 8.06
CA GLU A 88 -6.46 11.06 7.48
C GLU A 88 -7.03 10.82 6.06
N PRO A 89 -8.19 11.41 5.70
CA PRO A 89 -8.83 11.24 4.40
C PRO A 89 -7.86 11.41 3.21
N LEU A 90 -7.09 12.50 3.19
CA LEU A 90 -6.14 12.76 2.10
C LEU A 90 -5.02 11.71 2.03
N ALA A 91 -4.60 11.15 3.15
CA ALA A 91 -3.61 10.06 3.16
C ALA A 91 -4.20 8.79 2.54
N LEU A 92 -5.45 8.44 2.88
CA LEU A 92 -6.16 7.32 2.25
C LEU A 92 -6.29 7.51 0.74
N LEU A 93 -6.66 8.71 0.30
CA LEU A 93 -6.76 9.03 -1.12
C LEU A 93 -5.41 8.87 -1.84
N GLY A 94 -4.33 9.36 -1.24
CA GLY A 94 -2.97 9.21 -1.73
C GLY A 94 -2.55 7.74 -1.87
N LEU A 95 -2.88 6.92 -0.86
CA LEU A 95 -2.61 5.48 -0.86
C LEU A 95 -3.38 4.74 -1.98
N VAL A 96 -4.67 5.04 -2.15
CA VAL A 96 -5.49 4.46 -3.23
C VAL A 96 -4.92 4.86 -4.59
N ALA A 97 -4.58 6.13 -4.79
CA ALA A 97 -3.96 6.62 -6.03
C ALA A 97 -2.60 5.96 -6.31
N TYR A 98 -1.79 5.73 -5.28
CA TYR A 98 -0.54 5.01 -5.40
C TYR A 98 -0.74 3.56 -5.89
N ASN A 99 -1.70 2.83 -5.31
CA ASN A 99 -1.99 1.45 -5.71
C ASN A 99 -2.59 1.36 -7.12
N PHE A 100 -3.48 2.29 -7.51
CA PHE A 100 -4.02 2.32 -8.87
C PHE A 100 -2.94 2.60 -9.93
N ARG A 101 -1.97 3.48 -9.66
CA ARG A 101 -0.82 3.71 -10.56
C ARG A 101 0.04 2.46 -10.72
N ARG A 102 0.33 1.76 -9.62
CA ARG A 102 1.07 0.49 -9.67
C ARG A 102 0.30 -0.57 -10.45
N LEU A 103 -1.02 -0.67 -10.23
CA LEU A 103 -1.88 -1.60 -10.94
C LEU A 103 -1.94 -1.29 -12.44
N LEU A 104 -1.92 -0.01 -12.83
CA LEU A 104 -1.83 0.42 -14.23
C LEU A 104 -0.51 -0.03 -14.85
N VAL A 105 0.63 0.18 -14.17
CA VAL A 105 1.95 -0.33 -14.62
C VAL A 105 1.92 -1.85 -14.80
N VAL A 106 1.34 -2.58 -13.85
CA VAL A 106 1.20 -4.05 -13.95
C VAL A 106 0.38 -4.41 -15.18
N LYS A 107 -0.78 -3.78 -15.37
CA LYS A 107 -1.69 -4.04 -16.49
C LYS A 107 -1.04 -3.75 -17.84
N ASP A 108 -0.46 -2.57 -18.01
CA ASP A 108 0.15 -2.13 -19.27
C ASP A 108 1.31 -3.05 -19.68
N MET A 109 2.18 -3.42 -18.73
CA MET A 109 3.30 -4.31 -19.04
C MET A 109 2.86 -5.76 -19.29
N MET A 110 1.83 -6.24 -18.60
CA MET A 110 1.24 -7.54 -18.88
C MET A 110 0.63 -7.60 -20.28
N ASP A 111 -0.09 -6.56 -20.69
CA ASP A 111 -0.68 -6.46 -22.03
C ASP A 111 0.39 -6.38 -23.12
N ALA A 112 1.57 -5.82 -22.80
CA ALA A 112 2.75 -5.83 -23.65
C ALA A 112 3.53 -7.17 -23.63
N GLY A 113 3.08 -8.18 -22.89
CA GLY A 113 3.72 -9.50 -22.82
C GLY A 113 5.03 -9.53 -22.02
N ALA A 114 5.25 -8.57 -21.12
CA ALA A 114 6.47 -8.53 -20.30
C ALA A 114 6.55 -9.69 -19.30
N GLU A 115 7.79 -10.09 -18.99
CA GLU A 115 8.07 -11.17 -18.03
C GLU A 115 7.69 -10.76 -16.61
N ARG A 116 7.11 -11.70 -15.85
CA ARG A 116 6.49 -11.43 -14.54
C ARG A 116 7.44 -10.73 -13.56
N ALA A 117 8.71 -11.16 -13.48
CA ALA A 117 9.67 -10.54 -12.57
C ALA A 117 10.01 -9.09 -12.99
N ALA A 118 10.04 -8.80 -14.29
CA ALA A 118 10.21 -7.43 -14.79
C ALA A 118 9.02 -6.54 -14.42
N VAL A 119 7.78 -7.05 -14.56
CA VAL A 119 6.56 -6.34 -14.15
C VAL A 119 6.56 -6.04 -12.65
N ALA A 120 6.86 -7.05 -11.83
CA ALA A 120 6.89 -6.88 -10.37
C ALA A 120 7.94 -5.85 -9.92
N ARG A 121 9.14 -5.83 -10.55
CA ARG A 121 10.16 -4.83 -10.28
C ARG A 121 9.71 -3.43 -10.68
N ALA A 122 9.14 -3.27 -11.88
CA ALA A 122 8.70 -1.97 -12.38
C ALA A 122 7.57 -1.36 -11.54
N ALA A 123 6.63 -2.19 -11.07
CA ALA A 123 5.55 -1.77 -10.17
C ALA A 123 5.97 -1.71 -8.69
N GLY A 124 7.23 -2.03 -8.37
CA GLY A 124 7.76 -2.03 -6.99
C GLY A 124 6.97 -2.98 -6.07
N LEU A 125 6.55 -4.15 -6.56
CA LEU A 125 5.78 -5.14 -5.78
C LEU A 125 6.71 -5.98 -4.90
N ARG A 126 6.34 -6.15 -3.62
CA ARG A 126 6.93 -7.19 -2.77
C ARG A 126 6.42 -8.54 -3.20
N TYR A 127 7.17 -9.61 -2.89
CA TYR A 127 6.76 -10.98 -3.22
C TYR A 127 5.34 -11.32 -2.73
N SER A 128 5.01 -10.93 -1.48
CA SER A 128 3.69 -11.09 -0.86
C SER A 128 2.54 -10.43 -1.62
N ASP A 129 2.82 -9.31 -2.30
CA ASP A 129 1.80 -8.48 -2.93
C ASP A 129 1.58 -8.85 -4.40
N GLN A 130 2.50 -9.63 -4.99
CA GLN A 130 2.47 -9.89 -6.43
C GLN A 130 1.17 -10.55 -6.85
N GLU A 131 0.77 -11.65 -6.20
CA GLU A 131 -0.40 -12.43 -6.63
C GLU A 131 -1.69 -11.59 -6.64
N VAL A 132 -1.91 -10.77 -5.61
CA VAL A 132 -3.12 -9.93 -5.53
C VAL A 132 -3.14 -8.84 -6.61
N PHE A 133 -1.99 -8.21 -6.91
CA PHE A 133 -1.87 -7.22 -7.99
C PHE A 133 -2.03 -7.85 -9.37
N PHE A 134 -1.36 -8.97 -9.64
CA PHE A 134 -1.49 -9.69 -10.92
C PHE A 134 -2.92 -10.20 -11.11
N ALA A 135 -3.58 -10.71 -10.07
CA ALA A 135 -4.98 -11.14 -10.13
C ALA A 135 -5.93 -9.97 -10.41
N ALA A 136 -5.67 -8.80 -9.83
CA ALA A 136 -6.44 -7.58 -10.10
C ALA A 136 -6.22 -7.05 -11.51
N ALA A 137 -4.98 -7.09 -12.01
CA ALA A 137 -4.65 -6.65 -13.37
C ALA A 137 -5.32 -7.54 -14.43
N ARG A 138 -5.42 -8.85 -14.19
CA ARG A 138 -6.09 -9.80 -15.12
C ARG A 138 -7.58 -9.51 -15.33
N ARG A 139 -8.26 -8.91 -14.34
CA ARG A 139 -9.72 -8.70 -14.34
C ARG A 139 -10.15 -7.25 -14.59
N THR A 140 -9.21 -6.39 -14.98
CA THR A 140 -9.47 -4.97 -15.27
C THR A 140 -8.79 -4.58 -16.58
N GLU A 141 -9.13 -3.39 -17.09
CA GLU A 141 -8.59 -2.83 -18.32
C GLU A 141 -7.74 -1.59 -18.01
N ALA A 142 -6.67 -1.37 -18.80
CA ALA A 142 -5.80 -0.20 -18.65
C ALA A 142 -6.61 1.11 -18.73
N ALA A 143 -7.55 1.20 -19.69
CA ALA A 143 -8.42 2.36 -19.86
C ALA A 143 -9.29 2.64 -18.62
N LYS A 144 -9.76 1.59 -17.92
CA LYS A 144 -10.51 1.76 -16.66
C LYS A 144 -9.61 2.29 -15.57
N LEU A 145 -8.42 1.72 -15.40
CA LEU A 145 -7.44 2.17 -14.41
C LEU A 145 -7.03 3.64 -14.62
N MET A 146 -6.80 4.05 -15.87
CA MET A 146 -6.52 5.45 -16.22
C MET A 146 -7.63 6.40 -15.79
N ARG A 147 -8.90 6.07 -16.10
CA ARG A 147 -10.06 6.87 -15.67
C ARG A 147 -10.13 7.00 -14.15
N VAL A 148 -9.85 5.92 -13.43
CA VAL A 148 -9.83 5.95 -11.96
C VAL A 148 -8.68 6.83 -11.43
N VAL A 149 -7.47 6.74 -12.00
CA VAL A 149 -6.34 7.60 -11.61
C VAL A 149 -6.66 9.08 -11.83
N GLU A 150 -7.28 9.43 -12.96
CA GLU A 150 -7.71 10.80 -13.24
C GLU A 150 -8.77 11.26 -12.23
N ARG A 151 -9.76 10.41 -11.94
CA ARG A 151 -10.81 10.72 -10.97
C ARG A 151 -10.25 10.95 -9.56
N LEU A 152 -9.30 10.12 -9.13
CA LEU A 152 -8.60 10.28 -7.86
C LEU A 152 -7.86 11.63 -7.77
N ALA A 153 -7.22 12.06 -8.86
CA ALA A 153 -6.54 13.36 -8.93
C ALA A 153 -7.54 14.53 -8.86
N GLN A 154 -8.70 14.43 -9.53
CA GLN A 154 -9.77 15.42 -9.43
C GLN A 154 -10.30 15.54 -7.99
N THR A 155 -10.49 14.42 -7.30
CA THR A 155 -10.92 14.42 -5.89
C THR A 155 -9.86 15.04 -4.97
N ASP A 156 -8.58 14.74 -5.18
CA ASP A 156 -7.50 15.33 -4.38
C ASP A 156 -7.48 16.86 -4.50
N LEU A 157 -7.65 17.37 -5.73
CA LEU A 157 -7.77 18.80 -5.99
C LEU A 157 -9.01 19.42 -5.33
N ALA A 158 -10.17 18.75 -5.40
CA ALA A 158 -11.41 19.23 -4.82
C ALA A 158 -11.34 19.34 -3.28
N ILE A 159 -10.69 18.37 -2.62
CA ILE A 159 -10.45 18.41 -1.18
C ILE A 159 -9.50 19.56 -0.83
N LYS A 160 -8.36 19.68 -1.53
CA LYS A 160 -7.34 20.71 -1.24
C LYS A 160 -7.83 22.14 -1.46
N THR A 161 -8.72 22.35 -2.41
CA THR A 161 -9.27 23.67 -2.73
C THR A 161 -10.53 24.01 -1.92
N SER A 162 -10.96 23.13 -0.99
CA SER A 162 -12.18 23.29 -0.19
C SER A 162 -13.47 23.48 -1.00
N LEU A 163 -13.47 23.15 -2.29
CA LEU A 163 -14.61 23.36 -3.21
C LEU A 163 -15.81 22.45 -2.88
N ALA A 164 -15.62 21.39 -2.09
CA ALA A 164 -16.65 20.41 -1.79
C ALA A 164 -16.90 20.23 -0.26
N GLY A 165 -16.75 21.32 0.51
CA GLY A 165 -16.99 21.37 1.95
C GLY A 165 -15.71 21.27 2.76
N GLY A 166 -15.34 22.34 3.45
CA GLY A 166 -14.12 22.42 4.24
C GLY A 166 -14.13 21.50 5.47
N GLY A 167 -12.95 21.06 5.89
CA GLY A 167 -12.75 20.31 7.14
C GLY A 167 -12.82 18.78 7.01
N LYS A 168 -12.60 18.10 8.14
CA LYS A 168 -12.45 16.64 8.23
C LYS A 168 -13.69 15.88 7.76
N GLN A 169 -14.89 16.39 8.07
CA GLN A 169 -16.16 15.76 7.69
C GLN A 169 -16.45 15.87 6.18
N GLY A 170 -16.17 17.04 5.56
CA GLY A 170 -16.33 17.21 4.11
C GLY A 170 -15.38 16.32 3.31
N SER A 171 -14.12 16.23 3.77
CA SER A 171 -13.11 15.35 3.16
C SER A 171 -13.51 13.87 3.24
N ARG A 172 -14.08 13.44 4.38
CA ARG A 172 -14.59 12.08 4.54
C ARG A 172 -15.72 11.80 3.56
N LEU A 173 -16.74 12.65 3.51
CA LEU A 173 -17.89 12.46 2.60
C LEU A 173 -17.46 12.36 1.13
N GLN A 174 -16.49 13.18 0.71
CA GLN A 174 -15.95 13.13 -0.66
C GLN A 174 -15.30 11.78 -0.98
N ILE A 175 -14.58 11.19 -0.02
CA ILE A 175 -14.01 9.85 -0.20
C ILE A 175 -15.10 8.78 -0.22
N GLU A 176 -16.14 8.89 0.61
CA GLU A 176 -17.27 7.94 0.60
C GLU A 176 -17.98 7.95 -0.76
N MET A 177 -18.23 9.14 -1.32
CA MET A 177 -18.81 9.30 -2.65
C MET A 177 -17.91 8.71 -3.74
N LEU A 178 -16.60 9.01 -3.68
CA LEU A 178 -15.62 8.46 -4.62
C LEU A 178 -15.59 6.93 -4.56
N VAL A 179 -15.56 6.32 -3.37
CA VAL A 179 -15.59 4.86 -3.22
C VAL A 179 -16.86 4.25 -3.81
N CYS A 180 -18.02 4.90 -3.61
CA CYS A 180 -19.27 4.47 -4.23
C CYS A 180 -19.22 4.53 -5.76
N GLU A 181 -18.68 5.62 -6.31
CA GLU A 181 -18.53 5.83 -7.74
C GLU A 181 -17.61 4.78 -8.37
N LEU A 182 -16.40 4.62 -7.81
CA LEU A 182 -15.38 3.71 -8.32
C LEU A 182 -15.79 2.24 -8.26
N ALA A 183 -16.56 1.84 -7.24
CA ALA A 183 -17.05 0.47 -7.11
C ALA A 183 -18.29 0.16 -7.98
N SER A 184 -18.87 1.17 -8.64
CA SER A 184 -20.04 1.02 -9.52
C SER A 184 -19.70 1.16 -11.01
N ALA A 185 -18.48 1.57 -11.34
CA ALA A 185 -17.91 1.65 -12.70
C ALA A 185 -17.27 0.31 -13.10
#